data_AF-A0A6V7JPD4-F1
#
_entry.id   AF-A0A6V7JPD4-F1
#
_cell.length_a   1.000
_cell.length_b   1.000
_cell.length_c   1.000
_cell.angle_alpha   90.00
_cell.angle_beta   90.00
_cell.angle_gamma   90.00
#
_symmetry.space_group_name_H-M   'P 1'
#
loop_
_entity.id
_entity.type
_entity.pdbx_description
1 polymer ?
#
loop_
_entity_poly.entity_id
_entity_poly.type
_entity_poly.pdbx_seq_one_letter_code
_entity_poly.pdbx_strand_id
1 'polypeptide(L)'
;RGNQQYQGQFQQTNQIDQGFSKQSSVNCPERNGRFPVSGQCDAYIECIDGVGEEKLCPEGLLFNPDARFNYPCGYPIDVNCEGRPKL
;
A
#
# COMPACT_ATOMS: atom_id res chain seq x y z
N ARG A 1 32.91 -33.76 -14.79
CA ARG A 1 31.55 -34.15 -15.24
C ARG A 1 30.56 -33.40 -14.35
N GLY A 2 29.77 -32.42 -14.75
CA GLY A 2 29.54 -31.69 -15.99
C GLY A 2 28.50 -30.63 -15.61
N ASN A 3 28.69 -29.39 -16.06
CA ASN A 3 27.73 -28.30 -15.98
C ASN A 3 26.56 -28.56 -16.94
N GLN A 4 25.38 -27.99 -16.65
CA GLN A 4 24.53 -27.16 -17.54
C GLN A 4 23.10 -27.11 -16.96
N GLN A 5 22.70 -25.99 -16.34
CA GLN A 5 22.07 -24.81 -16.96
C GLN A 5 20.61 -25.04 -17.38
N TYR A 6 19.69 -24.39 -16.66
CA TYR A 6 18.55 -23.74 -17.29
C TYR A 6 18.58 -22.27 -16.88
N GLN A 7 18.78 -21.43 -17.89
CA GLN A 7 18.81 -19.97 -17.80
C GLN A 7 17.37 -19.43 -17.85
N GLY A 8 17.10 -18.40 -17.05
CA GLY A 8 15.91 -17.54 -17.15
C GLY A 8 16.27 -16.20 -16.52
N GLN A 9 16.60 -15.22 -17.36
CA GLN A 9 17.23 -13.95 -17.00
C GLN A 9 16.36 -13.10 -16.05
N PHE A 10 16.82 -12.88 -14.82
CA PHE A 10 16.43 -11.70 -14.03
C PHE A 10 17.53 -10.67 -14.23
N GLN A 11 17.24 -9.67 -15.08
CA GLN A 11 18.17 -8.59 -15.38
C GLN A 11 18.46 -7.80 -14.09
N GLN A 12 19.74 -7.59 -13.85
CA GLN A 12 20.29 -6.86 -12.72
C GLN A 12 19.80 -5.41 -12.73
N THR A 13 19.24 -4.94 -11.60
CA THR A 13 19.38 -3.54 -11.22
C THR A 13 19.80 -3.46 -9.75
N ASN A 14 20.97 -2.90 -9.52
CA ASN A 14 21.45 -2.40 -8.24
C ASN A 14 20.38 -1.53 -7.55
N GLN A 15 19.77 -2.02 -6.47
CA GLN A 15 18.93 -1.20 -5.59
C GLN A 15 19.26 -1.56 -4.15
N ILE A 16 20.13 -0.73 -3.58
CA ILE A 16 20.54 -0.72 -2.18
C ILE A 16 19.29 -0.62 -1.30
N ASP A 17 19.24 -1.45 -0.27
CA ASP A 17 18.33 -1.41 0.88
C ASP A 17 17.86 0.01 1.20
N GLN A 18 16.63 0.37 0.79
CA GLN A 18 15.78 1.42 1.37
C GLN A 18 14.31 1.11 1.07
N GLY A 19 13.58 0.69 2.09
CA GLY A 19 12.13 0.53 2.09
C GLY A 19 11.37 1.86 1.99
N PHE A 20 11.44 2.50 0.82
CA PHE A 20 10.62 3.65 0.45
C PHE A 20 10.18 3.47 -1.02
N SER A 21 9.15 2.66 -1.22
CA SER A 21 8.57 2.46 -2.55
C SER A 21 7.86 3.73 -3.00
N LYS A 22 8.40 4.37 -4.03
CA LYS A 22 7.76 5.36 -4.90
C LYS A 22 7.09 6.54 -4.19
N GLN A 23 7.82 7.66 -4.12
CA GLN A 23 7.23 8.99 -4.27
C GLN A 23 6.65 9.15 -5.69
N SER A 24 5.58 8.41 -5.99
CA SER A 24 4.61 8.92 -6.96
C SER A 24 3.86 10.01 -6.23
N SER A 25 3.69 11.16 -6.86
CA SER A 25 2.91 12.27 -6.30
C SER A 25 1.51 11.74 -6.02
N VAL A 26 1.24 11.33 -4.77
CA VAL A 26 -0.02 10.69 -4.40
C VAL A 26 -1.08 11.76 -4.50
N ASN A 27 -1.97 11.62 -5.48
CA ASN A 27 -2.99 12.62 -5.74
C ASN A 27 -4.05 12.54 -4.65
N CYS A 28 -4.17 13.62 -3.87
CA CYS A 28 -5.15 13.74 -2.82
C CYS A 28 -6.52 14.11 -3.40
N PRO A 29 -7.57 13.28 -3.20
CA PRO A 29 -8.93 13.63 -3.60
C PRO A 29 -9.41 14.92 -2.92
N GLU A 30 -9.04 15.11 -1.64
CA GLU A 30 -9.25 16.34 -0.90
C GLU A 30 -7.99 16.74 -0.15
N ARG A 31 -7.86 18.03 0.23
CA ARG A 31 -6.68 18.55 0.93
C ARG A 31 -6.33 17.75 2.19
N ASN A 32 -7.35 17.38 2.96
CA ASN A 32 -7.19 16.67 4.21
C ASN A 32 -8.11 15.46 4.21
N GLY A 33 -7.61 14.31 4.66
CA GLY A 33 -8.41 13.10 4.76
C GLY A 33 -7.60 11.84 4.63
N ARG A 34 -8.29 10.70 4.70
CA ARG A 34 -7.70 9.38 4.49
C ARG A 34 -8.49 8.65 3.42
N PHE A 35 -7.80 8.13 2.42
CA PHE A 35 -8.42 7.59 1.21
C PHE A 35 -7.92 6.19 0.91
N PRO A 36 -8.76 5.33 0.33
CA PRO A 36 -8.35 3.97 0.00
C PRO A 36 -7.32 3.94 -1.13
N VAL A 37 -6.35 3.05 -1.04
CA VAL A 37 -5.44 2.73 -2.17
C VAL A 37 -6.14 1.76 -3.12
N SER A 38 -6.08 2.03 -4.41
CA SER A 38 -6.67 1.15 -5.42
C SER A 38 -5.95 -0.19 -5.46
N GLY A 39 -6.70 -1.28 -5.30
CA GLY A 39 -6.16 -2.63 -5.36
C GLY A 39 -5.52 -3.16 -4.07
N GLN A 40 -5.37 -2.36 -3.02
CA GLN A 40 -4.73 -2.76 -1.74
C GLN A 40 -5.63 -2.41 -0.55
N CYS A 41 -6.01 -3.40 0.26
CA CYS A 41 -6.99 -3.22 1.33
C CYS A 41 -6.38 -2.73 2.64
N ASP A 42 -5.13 -3.11 2.92
CA ASP A 42 -4.38 -2.70 4.09
C ASP A 42 -3.63 -1.37 3.87
N ALA A 43 -3.61 -0.82 2.65
CA ALA A 43 -3.01 0.48 2.36
C ALA A 43 -4.05 1.61 2.25
N TYR A 44 -3.63 2.80 2.65
CA TYR A 44 -4.40 4.03 2.55
C TYR A 44 -3.50 5.23 2.29
N ILE A 45 -4.08 6.31 1.81
CA ILE A 45 -3.40 7.58 1.58
C ILE A 45 -3.84 8.54 2.67
N GLU A 46 -2.91 9.07 3.45
CA GLU A 46 -3.17 10.20 4.34
C GLU A 46 -2.78 11.50 3.64
N CYS A 47 -3.76 12.37 3.45
CA CYS A 47 -3.57 13.69 2.88
C CYS A 47 -3.56 14.74 3.98
N ILE A 48 -2.51 15.55 4.00
CA ILE A 48 -2.37 16.71 4.89
C ILE A 48 -2.01 17.91 4.04
N ASP A 49 -2.89 18.91 4.00
CA ASP A 49 -2.77 20.12 3.19
C ASP A 49 -2.45 19.87 1.70
N GLY A 50 -3.02 18.78 1.16
CA GLY A 50 -2.86 18.37 -0.23
C GLY A 50 -1.60 17.54 -0.50
N VAL A 51 -0.80 17.25 0.52
CA VAL A 51 0.35 16.34 0.43
C VAL A 51 -0.10 14.95 0.86
N GLY A 52 -0.12 14.00 -0.08
CA GLY A 52 -0.51 12.63 0.15
C GLY A 52 0.69 11.74 0.51
N GLU A 53 0.53 10.95 1.57
CA GLU A 53 1.46 9.91 1.97
C GLU A 53 0.73 8.56 1.99
N GLU A 54 1.27 7.56 1.28
CA GLU A 54 0.76 6.20 1.36
C GLU A 54 1.25 5.52 2.65
N LYS A 55 0.32 4.90 3.37
CA LYS A 55 0.53 4.24 4.66
C LYS A 55 -0.10 2.86 4.63
N LEU A 56 0.49 1.95 5.40
CA LEU A 56 -0.04 0.61 5.64
C LEU A 56 -0.66 0.55 7.03
N CYS A 57 -1.78 -0.15 7.13
CA CYS A 57 -2.33 -0.61 8.39
C CYS A 57 -1.38 -1.63 9.04
N PRO A 58 -1.36 -1.73 10.38
CA PRO A 58 -0.64 -2.80 11.06
C PRO A 58 -1.11 -4.18 10.61
N GLU A 59 -0.27 -5.18 10.84
CA GLU A 59 -0.56 -6.57 10.50
C GLU A 59 -1.95 -7.01 10.99
N GLY A 60 -2.69 -7.68 10.11
CA GLY A 60 -4.02 -8.19 10.40
C GLY A 60 -5.15 -7.14 10.42
N LEU A 61 -4.85 -5.87 10.13
CA LEU A 61 -5.85 -4.79 10.03
C LEU A 61 -5.94 -4.26 8.60
N LEU A 62 -7.13 -3.79 8.25
CA LEU A 62 -7.46 -3.31 6.90
C LEU A 62 -7.94 -1.86 6.97
N PHE A 63 -7.67 -1.08 5.93
CA PHE A 63 -8.16 0.29 5.86
C PHE A 63 -9.67 0.33 5.75
N ASN A 64 -10.29 0.98 6.74
CA ASN A 64 -11.72 1.20 6.83
C ASN A 64 -12.05 2.68 6.51
N PRO A 65 -12.59 2.98 5.32
CA PRO A 65 -12.98 4.35 4.97
C PRO A 65 -14.13 4.90 5.84
N ASP A 66 -14.91 4.02 6.48
CA ASP A 66 -16.03 4.36 7.35
C ASP A 66 -15.62 4.45 8.84
N ALA A 67 -14.32 4.38 9.15
CA ALA A 67 -13.81 4.50 10.50
C ALA A 67 -14.23 5.83 11.12
N ARG A 68 -15.06 5.77 12.17
CA ARG A 68 -15.58 6.96 12.88
C ARG A 68 -14.62 7.52 13.93
N PHE A 69 -13.53 6.81 14.20
CA PHE A 69 -12.52 7.19 15.17
C PHE A 69 -11.26 7.70 14.48
N ASN A 70 -10.35 8.30 15.24
CA ASN A 70 -9.08 8.81 14.70
C ASN A 70 -8.15 7.71 14.16
N TYR A 71 -8.52 6.43 14.28
CA TYR A 71 -7.74 5.30 13.81
C TYR A 71 -8.40 4.67 12.56
N PRO A 72 -7.72 4.66 11.40
CA PRO A 72 -8.34 4.33 10.12
C PRO A 72 -8.34 2.84 9.77
N CYS A 73 -7.79 1.99 10.64
CA CYS A 73 -7.66 0.55 10.40
C CYS A 73 -8.66 -0.22 11.26
N GLY A 74 -9.34 -1.20 10.65
CA GLY A 74 -10.32 -2.06 11.30
C GLY A 74 -10.02 -3.54 11.07
N TYR A 75 -10.73 -4.40 11.78
CA TYR A 75 -10.60 -5.84 11.59
C TYR A 75 -11.25 -6.28 10.27
N PRO A 76 -10.78 -7.37 9.64
CA PRO A 76 -11.34 -7.88 8.39
C PRO A 76 -12.86 -8.15 8.43
N ILE A 77 -13.43 -8.41 9.60
CA ILE A 77 -14.87 -8.62 9.78
C ILE A 77 -15.71 -7.33 9.62
N ASP A 78 -15.07 -6.17 9.79
CA ASP A 78 -15.72 -4.85 9.82
C ASP A 78 -15.44 -4.03 8.55
N VAL A 79 -14.63 -4.55 7.61
CA VAL A 79 -14.12 -3.81 6.45
C VAL A 79 -14.50 -4.50 5.14
N ASN A 80 -15.09 -3.73 4.21
CA ASN A 80 -15.30 -4.21 2.85
C ASN A 80 -14.05 -3.95 1.96
N CYS A 81 -13.41 -5.03 1.53
CA CYS A 81 -12.24 -5.00 0.63
C CYS A 81 -12.57 -5.22 -0.85
N GLU A 82 -13.84 -5.23 -1.24
CA GLU A 82 -14.21 -5.39 -2.65
C GLU A 82 -13.51 -4.33 -3.53
N GLY A 83 -12.86 -4.80 -4.61
CA GLY A 83 -12.03 -3.97 -5.48
C GLY A 83 -10.61 -3.67 -4.97
N ARG A 84 -10.23 -4.17 -3.79
CA ARG A 84 -8.92 -4.00 -3.16
C ARG A 84 -8.37 -5.33 -2.62
N PRO A 85 -8.07 -6.32 -3.46
CA PRO A 85 -7.79 -7.68 -2.98
C PRO A 85 -6.39 -7.90 -2.36
N LYS A 86 -5.45 -6.96 -2.55
CA LYS A 86 -4.08 -7.12 -2.03
C LYS A 86 -3.98 -6.70 -0.57
N LEU A 87 -3.05 -7.33 0.13
CA LEU A 87 -2.54 -6.95 1.46
C LEU A 87 -1.05 -6.69 1.24
#